data_AF-A0A060W979-F1
#
_entry.id   AF-A0A060W979-F1
#
_cell.length_a   1.000
_cell.length_b   1.000
_cell.length_c   1.000
_cell.angle_alpha   90.00
_cell.angle_beta   90.00
_cell.angle_gamma   90.00
#
_symmetry.space_group_name_H-M   'P 1'
#
loop_
_entity.id
_entity.type
_entity.pdbx_description
1 polymer ?
#
loop_
_entity_poly.entity_id
_entity_poly.type
_entity_poly.pdbx_seq_one_letter_code
_entity_poly.pdbx_strand_id
1 'polypeptide(L)'
;MQSFALVRTYLHKLTILPILDFGDVIYKIASNTLLSELDVVYHNAIRFVTKSPYTTHHCDLYALVGWSSLHICRQTHRLQVIYKSLLGKAPYYLSSLVTIATPTCNTRSSRCISLVIPKATYFGRLSLQFSAANDWNELQKSLKLETYISLTNLKASAVRAAYRSLQLYTAHL
;
A
#
# COMPACT_ATOMS: atom_id res chain seq x y z
N MET A 1 33.77 4.39 4.83
CA MET A 1 32.76 4.92 3.87
C MET A 1 31.34 4.36 4.08
N GLN A 2 31.15 3.08 4.46
CA GLN A 2 29.82 2.51 4.73
C GLN A 2 29.04 3.18 5.88
N SER A 3 29.73 3.68 6.92
CA SER A 3 29.11 4.33 8.08
C SER A 3 28.24 5.55 7.71
N PHE A 4 28.70 6.41 6.79
CA PHE A 4 27.97 7.61 6.40
C PHE A 4 26.73 7.33 5.54
N ALA A 5 26.72 6.25 4.75
CA ALA A 5 25.53 5.85 4.00
C ALA A 5 24.42 5.36 4.96
N LEU A 6 24.82 4.62 6.00
CA LEU A 6 23.90 4.19 7.07
C LEU A 6 23.33 5.39 7.84
N VAL A 7 24.14 6.39 8.16
CA VAL A 7 23.64 7.63 8.80
C VAL A 7 22.61 8.35 7.93
N ARG A 8 22.85 8.47 6.62
CA ARG A 8 21.88 9.13 5.71
C ARG A 8 20.58 8.34 5.57
N THR A 9 20.64 7.01 5.45
CA THR A 9 19.44 6.16 5.43
C THR A 9 18.65 6.28 6.73
N TYR A 10 19.34 6.34 7.87
CA TYR A 10 18.73 6.52 9.18
C TYR A 10 18.02 7.88 9.29
N LEU A 11 18.67 8.96 8.88
CA LEU A 11 18.06 10.31 8.86
C LEU A 11 16.79 10.35 8.00
N HIS A 12 16.83 9.79 6.79
CA HIS A 12 15.63 9.71 5.94
C HIS A 12 14.47 8.97 6.63
N LYS A 13 14.76 7.82 7.25
CA LYS A 13 13.74 7.01 7.95
C LYS A 13 13.15 7.70 9.18
N LEU A 14 13.90 8.60 9.82
CA LEU A 14 13.44 9.34 10.99
C LEU A 14 12.68 10.63 10.67
N THR A 15 12.97 11.25 9.54
CA THR A 15 12.49 12.61 9.24
C THR A 15 11.46 12.61 8.13
N ILE A 16 11.83 12.12 6.95
CA ILE A 16 11.02 12.23 5.73
C ILE A 16 9.95 11.12 5.70
N LEU A 17 10.36 9.87 5.95
CA LEU A 17 9.44 8.73 5.85
C LEU A 17 8.24 8.82 6.80
N PRO A 18 8.38 9.20 8.09
CA PRO A 18 7.23 9.29 9.00
C PRO A 18 6.21 10.36 8.58
N ILE A 19 6.67 11.47 7.98
CA ILE A 19 5.79 12.53 7.47
C ILE A 19 4.98 12.02 6.28
N LEU A 20 5.63 11.26 5.38
CA LEU A 20 4.98 10.66 4.21
C LEU A 20 3.99 9.56 4.63
N ASP A 21 4.37 8.73 5.60
CA ASP A 21 3.56 7.62 6.13
C ASP A 21 2.37 8.11 6.96
N PHE A 22 2.43 9.31 7.55
CA PHE A 22 1.33 9.85 8.35
C PHE A 22 0.06 10.08 7.51
N GLY A 23 0.21 10.59 6.29
CA GLY A 23 -0.90 10.96 5.41
C GLY A 23 -1.31 9.89 4.40
N ASP A 24 -0.58 8.78 4.30
CA ASP A 24 -0.71 7.84 3.19
C ASP A 24 -2.09 7.19 3.03
N VAL A 25 -2.79 6.92 4.14
CA VAL A 25 -4.15 6.38 4.16
C VAL A 25 -5.14 7.35 3.50
N ILE A 26 -4.93 8.65 3.69
CA ILE A 26 -5.78 9.73 3.19
C ILE A 26 -5.45 10.05 1.73
N TYR A 27 -4.19 9.94 1.35
CA TYR A 27 -3.70 10.26 0.01
C TYR A 27 -4.34 9.46 -1.12
N LYS A 28 -5.08 8.37 -0.83
CA LYS A 28 -5.84 7.67 -1.88
C LYS A 28 -6.79 8.59 -2.64
N ILE A 29 -7.37 9.57 -1.95
CA ILE A 29 -8.35 10.49 -2.55
C ILE A 29 -7.65 11.61 -3.32
N ALA A 30 -6.34 11.80 -3.12
CA ALA A 30 -5.55 12.81 -3.80
C ALA A 30 -5.41 12.50 -5.31
N SER A 31 -5.26 13.55 -6.10
CA SER A 31 -5.00 13.44 -7.54
C SER A 31 -3.60 12.87 -7.81
N ASN A 32 -3.45 12.22 -8.97
CA ASN A 32 -2.14 11.71 -9.41
C ASN A 32 -1.10 12.83 -9.55
N THR A 33 -1.52 14.07 -9.83
CA THR A 33 -0.62 15.23 -9.89
C THR A 33 0.02 15.51 -8.52
N LEU A 34 -0.77 15.58 -7.45
CA LEU A 34 -0.25 15.78 -6.09
C LEU A 34 0.60 14.58 -5.62
N LEU A 35 0.20 13.36 -5.98
CA LEU A 35 0.99 12.16 -5.68
C LEU A 35 2.35 12.17 -6.39
N SER A 36 2.43 12.73 -7.61
CA SER A 36 3.68 12.84 -8.35
C SER A 36 4.66 13.81 -7.69
N GLU A 37 4.18 14.87 -7.05
CA GLU A 37 5.02 15.81 -6.29
C GLU A 37 5.64 15.15 -5.04
N LEU A 38 4.87 14.31 -4.34
CA LEU A 38 5.37 13.50 -3.22
C LEU A 38 6.49 12.55 -3.68
N ASP A 39 6.32 11.95 -4.86
CA ASP A 39 7.33 11.05 -5.42
C ASP A 39 8.63 11.81 -5.77
N VAL A 40 8.56 13.08 -6.19
CA VAL A 40 9.76 13.94 -6.39
C VAL A 40 10.54 14.13 -5.08
N VAL A 41 9.85 14.46 -3.98
CA VAL A 41 10.48 14.62 -2.65
C VAL A 41 11.17 13.32 -2.23
N TYR A 42 10.50 12.18 -2.44
CA TYR A 42 11.04 10.87 -2.11
C TYR A 42 12.27 10.50 -2.95
N HIS A 43 12.22 10.72 -4.27
CA HIS A 43 13.37 10.50 -5.13
C HIS A 43 14.56 11.39 -4.74
N ASN A 44 14.32 12.66 -4.41
CA ASN A 44 15.38 13.56 -3.93
C ASN A 44 16.01 13.06 -2.62
N ALA A 45 15.21 12.48 -1.72
CA ALA A 45 15.74 11.89 -0.52
C ALA A 45 16.60 10.64 -0.78
N ILE A 46 16.17 9.80 -1.73
CA ILE A 46 16.97 8.65 -2.18
C ILE A 46 18.28 9.12 -2.83
N ARG A 47 18.24 10.18 -3.64
CA ARG A 47 19.45 10.80 -4.21
C ARG A 47 20.38 11.32 -3.13
N PHE A 48 19.85 11.99 -2.10
CA PHE A 48 20.65 12.43 -0.95
C PHE A 48 21.36 11.25 -0.26
N VAL A 49 20.65 10.14 -0.06
CA VAL A 49 21.22 8.93 0.55
C VAL A 49 22.31 8.31 -0.34
N THR A 50 22.01 8.11 -1.62
CA THR A 50 22.89 7.43 -2.59
C THR A 50 24.01 8.29 -3.14
N LYS A 51 23.90 9.62 -3.01
CA LYS A 51 24.73 10.61 -3.70
C LYS A 51 24.73 10.44 -5.22
N SER A 52 23.61 10.00 -5.77
CA SER A 52 23.45 9.83 -7.21
C SER A 52 23.21 11.17 -7.93
N PRO A 53 23.71 11.35 -9.16
CA PRO A 53 23.41 12.51 -9.98
C PRO A 53 21.90 12.72 -10.19
N TYR A 54 21.46 13.94 -10.50
CA TYR A 54 20.05 14.22 -10.81
C TYR A 54 19.54 13.50 -12.07
N THR A 55 20.44 13.12 -12.98
CA THR A 55 20.12 12.41 -14.22
C THR A 55 19.85 10.92 -14.03
N THR A 56 20.18 10.33 -12.87
CA THR A 56 19.97 8.90 -12.62
C THR A 56 18.48 8.57 -12.66
N HIS A 57 18.11 7.50 -13.37
CA HIS A 57 16.72 7.07 -13.50
C HIS A 57 16.19 6.50 -12.17
N HIS A 58 14.89 6.69 -11.89
CA HIS A 58 14.31 6.34 -10.59
C HIS A 58 14.33 4.84 -10.29
N CYS A 59 14.23 3.97 -11.31
CA CYS A 59 14.39 2.52 -11.12
C CYS A 59 15.78 2.16 -10.57
N ASP A 60 16.82 2.81 -11.07
CA ASP A 60 18.19 2.57 -10.63
C ASP A 60 18.38 3.06 -9.19
N LEU A 61 17.74 4.19 -8.84
CA LEU A 61 17.72 4.67 -7.46
C LEU A 61 17.11 3.65 -6.49
N TYR A 62 15.98 3.05 -6.87
CA TYR A 62 15.33 2.03 -6.05
C TYR A 62 16.19 0.77 -5.93
N ALA A 63 16.82 0.32 -7.02
CA ALA A 63 17.72 -0.83 -7.02
C ALA A 63 18.95 -0.61 -6.12
N LEU A 64 19.53 0.60 -6.14
CA LEU A 64 20.71 0.94 -5.33
C LEU A 64 20.45 0.89 -3.83
N VAL A 65 19.26 1.29 -3.38
CA VAL A 65 18.92 1.33 -1.94
C VAL A 65 18.10 0.12 -1.49
N GLY A 66 17.52 -0.63 -2.43
CA GLY A 66 16.61 -1.73 -2.14
C GLY A 66 15.30 -1.27 -1.50
N TRP A 67 14.88 -0.02 -1.74
CA TRP A 67 13.65 0.54 -1.19
C TRP A 67 12.48 0.35 -2.16
N SER A 68 11.28 0.16 -1.60
CA SER A 68 10.05 0.15 -2.38
C SER A 68 9.68 1.57 -2.83
N SER A 69 8.93 1.67 -3.93
CA SER A 69 8.35 2.94 -4.36
C SER A 69 7.31 3.41 -3.35
N LEU A 70 7.13 4.73 -3.26
CA LEU A 70 6.19 5.32 -2.31
C LEU A 70 4.77 4.80 -2.54
N HIS A 71 4.38 4.59 -3.81
CA HIS A 71 3.11 3.95 -4.16
C HIS A 71 2.90 2.59 -3.48
N ILE A 72 3.90 1.70 -3.50
CA ILE A 72 3.82 0.38 -2.86
C ILE A 72 3.72 0.54 -1.34
N CYS A 73 4.46 1.48 -0.74
CA CYS A 73 4.37 1.78 0.69
C CYS A 73 2.95 2.19 1.09
N ARG A 74 2.36 3.17 0.39
CA ARG A 74 0.98 3.66 0.65
C ARG A 74 -0.03 2.53 0.53
N GLN A 75 0.04 1.73 -0.54
CA GLN A 75 -0.85 0.58 -0.73
C GLN A 75 -0.71 -0.44 0.40
N THR A 76 0.53 -0.76 0.79
CA THR A 76 0.81 -1.75 1.83
C THR A 76 0.33 -1.28 3.20
N HIS A 77 0.54 -0.01 3.55
CA HIS A 77 0.06 0.53 4.83
C HIS A 77 -1.46 0.59 4.86
N ARG A 78 -2.09 1.02 3.77
CA ARG A 78 -3.55 1.04 3.65
C ARG A 78 -4.18 -0.34 3.83
N LEU A 79 -3.62 -1.38 3.21
CA LEU A 79 -4.07 -2.76 3.41
C LEU A 79 -3.90 -3.21 4.86
N GLN A 80 -2.85 -2.76 5.56
CA GLN A 80 -2.71 -3.03 7.00
C GLN A 80 -3.80 -2.33 7.82
N VAL A 81 -4.20 -1.10 7.47
CA VAL A 81 -5.29 -0.40 8.16
C VAL A 81 -6.60 -1.15 7.99
N ILE A 82 -6.94 -1.56 6.76
CA ILE A 82 -8.14 -2.36 6.47
C ILE A 82 -8.11 -3.67 7.26
N TYR A 83 -6.96 -4.33 7.29
CA TYR A 83 -6.79 -5.57 8.05
C TYR A 83 -6.90 -5.38 9.56
N LYS A 84 -6.36 -4.28 10.10
CA LYS A 84 -6.53 -3.94 11.51
C LYS A 84 -7.99 -3.66 11.85
N SER A 85 -8.74 -3.03 10.94
CA SER A 85 -10.19 -2.84 11.07
C SER A 85 -10.94 -4.17 11.10
N LEU A 86 -10.58 -5.11 10.22
CA LEU A 86 -11.11 -6.48 10.24
C LEU A 86 -10.86 -7.21 11.55
N LEU A 87 -9.67 -7.02 12.14
CA LEU A 87 -9.30 -7.60 13.43
C LEU A 87 -9.90 -6.86 14.64
N GLY A 88 -10.67 -5.78 14.44
CA GLY A 88 -11.17 -4.93 15.52
C GLY A 88 -10.09 -4.18 16.29
N LYS A 89 -8.88 -4.03 15.71
CA LYS A 89 -7.73 -3.32 16.31
C LYS A 89 -7.60 -1.87 15.83
N ALA A 90 -8.47 -1.44 14.92
CA ALA A 90 -8.60 -0.05 14.51
C ALA A 90 -9.71 0.64 15.31
N PRO A 91 -9.71 1.99 15.40
CA PRO A 91 -10.81 2.75 15.97
C PRO A 91 -12.18 2.30 15.46
N TYR A 92 -13.18 2.31 16.35
CA TYR A 92 -14.51 1.77 16.06
C TYR A 92 -15.12 2.30 14.77
N TYR A 93 -15.00 3.61 14.51
CA TYR A 93 -15.53 4.24 13.30
C TYR A 93 -14.94 3.70 11.99
N LEU A 94 -13.70 3.18 12.00
CA LEU A 94 -13.11 2.53 10.82
C LEU A 94 -13.57 1.07 10.71
N SER A 95 -13.64 0.38 11.84
CA SER A 95 -14.06 -1.03 11.91
C SER A 95 -15.52 -1.18 11.49
N SER A 96 -16.40 -0.24 11.86
CA SER A 96 -17.81 -0.24 11.45
C SER A 96 -18.03 -0.04 9.94
N LEU A 97 -17.04 0.50 9.22
CA LEU A 97 -17.11 0.71 7.77
C LEU A 97 -16.68 -0.53 6.97
N VAL A 98 -16.23 -1.60 7.62
CA VAL A 98 -15.72 -2.79 6.95
C VAL A 98 -16.61 -3.96 7.32
N THR A 99 -17.36 -4.48 6.35
CA THR A 99 -18.32 -5.57 6.57
C THR A 99 -17.86 -6.83 5.84
N ILE A 100 -17.67 -7.91 6.59
CA ILE A 100 -17.34 -9.23 6.04
C ILE A 100 -18.55 -9.77 5.28
N ALA A 101 -18.32 -10.26 4.08
CA ALA A 101 -19.36 -10.86 3.27
C ALA A 101 -19.75 -12.24 3.83
N THR A 102 -21.05 -12.46 4.01
CA THR A 102 -21.63 -13.77 4.31
C THR A 102 -22.12 -14.40 3.00
N PRO A 103 -21.38 -15.35 2.42
CA PRO A 103 -21.80 -15.96 1.17
C PRO A 103 -23.07 -16.79 1.37
N THR A 104 -24.00 -16.71 0.43
CA THR A 104 -25.23 -17.51 0.41
C THR A 104 -25.01 -18.93 -0.14
N CYS A 105 -23.93 -19.13 -0.91
CA CYS A 105 -23.61 -20.40 -1.56
C CYS A 105 -22.17 -20.85 -1.23
N ASN A 106 -21.98 -22.16 -1.10
CA ASN A 106 -20.69 -22.78 -0.78
C ASN A 106 -19.82 -22.99 -2.02
N THR A 107 -19.35 -21.90 -2.63
CA THR A 107 -18.37 -21.94 -3.73
C THR A 107 -16.94 -21.93 -3.18
N ARG A 108 -15.94 -22.32 -3.98
CA ARG A 108 -14.53 -22.31 -3.52
C ARG A 108 -14.06 -20.90 -3.11
N SER A 109 -14.56 -19.84 -3.75
CA SER A 109 -14.23 -18.45 -3.41
C SER A 109 -14.97 -17.97 -2.16
N SER A 110 -16.06 -18.62 -1.75
CA SER A 110 -16.85 -18.23 -0.58
C SER A 110 -16.13 -18.48 0.74
N ARG A 111 -15.09 -19.32 0.74
CA ARG A 111 -14.24 -19.58 1.91
C ARG A 111 -13.24 -18.45 2.20
N CYS A 112 -12.99 -17.57 1.22
CA CYS A 112 -12.06 -16.46 1.41
C CYS A 112 -12.70 -15.36 2.25
N ILE A 113 -11.90 -14.73 3.11
CA ILE A 113 -12.31 -13.55 3.88
C ILE A 113 -12.50 -12.39 2.90
N SER A 114 -13.73 -12.17 2.47
CA SER A 114 -14.09 -11.12 1.51
C SER A 114 -14.97 -10.05 2.16
N LEU A 115 -14.95 -8.85 1.59
CA LEU A 115 -15.71 -7.70 2.06
C LEU A 115 -16.91 -7.42 1.15
N VAL A 116 -18.00 -6.96 1.75
CA VAL A 116 -19.17 -6.47 1.01
C VAL A 116 -18.80 -5.16 0.32
N ILE A 117 -18.94 -5.12 -1.00
CA ILE A 117 -18.78 -3.88 -1.78
C ILE A 117 -20.15 -3.18 -1.82
N PRO A 118 -20.32 -2.00 -1.20
CA PRO A 118 -21.59 -1.28 -1.26
C PRO A 118 -21.85 -0.76 -2.68
N LYS A 119 -23.13 -0.57 -3.01
CA LYS A 119 -23.49 0.19 -4.21
C LYS A 119 -23.10 1.65 -3.99
N ALA A 120 -22.35 2.22 -4.93
CA ALA A 120 -21.83 3.57 -4.81
C ALA A 120 -21.95 4.34 -6.13
N THR A 121 -22.27 5.63 -6.02
CA THR A 121 -22.11 6.61 -7.10
C THR A 121 -20.64 6.82 -7.41
N TYR A 122 -20.31 7.55 -8.48
CA TYR A 122 -18.93 7.86 -8.85
C TYR A 122 -18.11 8.41 -7.68
N PHE A 123 -18.61 9.44 -7.00
CA PHE A 123 -17.99 10.01 -5.80
C PHE A 123 -17.99 9.03 -4.62
N GLY A 124 -19.06 8.24 -4.46
CA GLY A 124 -19.14 7.22 -3.41
C GLY A 124 -18.03 6.16 -3.50
N ARG A 125 -17.44 5.94 -4.68
CA ARG A 125 -16.30 5.03 -4.85
C ARG A 125 -15.02 5.51 -4.15
N LEU A 126 -14.93 6.81 -3.87
CA LEU A 126 -13.83 7.39 -3.11
C LEU A 126 -13.97 7.17 -1.60
N SER A 127 -15.17 6.79 -1.13
CA SER A 127 -15.41 6.50 0.28
C SER A 127 -14.52 5.35 0.76
N LEU A 128 -14.15 5.39 2.04
CA LEU A 128 -13.37 4.32 2.65
C LEU A 128 -14.13 2.98 2.55
N GLN A 129 -15.43 2.97 2.81
CA GLN A 129 -16.25 1.76 2.79
C GLN A 129 -16.17 1.04 1.43
N PHE A 130 -16.34 1.77 0.33
CA PHE A 130 -16.23 1.18 -1.00
C PHE A 130 -14.80 0.79 -1.35
N SER A 131 -13.87 1.74 -1.24
CA SER A 131 -12.52 1.56 -1.74
C SER A 131 -11.70 0.56 -0.91
N ALA A 132 -11.93 0.46 0.40
CA ALA A 132 -11.33 -0.57 1.24
C ALA A 132 -11.82 -1.98 0.87
N ALA A 133 -13.13 -2.14 0.67
CA ALA A 133 -13.72 -3.41 0.26
C ALA A 133 -13.17 -3.85 -1.11
N ASN A 134 -13.09 -2.92 -2.05
CA ASN A 134 -12.53 -3.17 -3.37
C ASN A 134 -11.05 -3.62 -3.30
N ASP A 135 -10.20 -2.84 -2.62
CA ASP A 135 -8.76 -3.12 -2.57
C ASP A 135 -8.44 -4.43 -1.83
N TRP A 136 -9.18 -4.73 -0.76
CA TRP A 136 -9.05 -5.99 -0.05
C TRP A 136 -9.49 -7.19 -0.91
N ASN A 137 -10.62 -7.07 -1.61
CA ASN A 137 -11.11 -8.15 -2.46
C ASN A 137 -10.19 -8.39 -3.66
N GLU A 138 -9.59 -7.33 -4.23
CA GLU A 138 -8.53 -7.47 -5.23
C GLU A 138 -7.32 -8.21 -4.66
N LEU A 139 -6.86 -7.86 -3.45
CA LEU A 139 -5.78 -8.58 -2.78
C LEU A 139 -6.12 -10.07 -2.58
N GLN A 140 -7.35 -10.38 -2.20
CA GLN A 140 -7.83 -11.74 -1.98
C GLN A 140 -7.83 -12.61 -3.24
N LYS A 141 -7.93 -12.03 -4.45
CA LYS A 141 -7.74 -12.80 -5.70
C LYS A 141 -6.38 -13.49 -5.74
N SER A 142 -5.35 -12.84 -5.19
CA SER A 142 -3.99 -13.35 -5.13
C SER A 142 -3.71 -14.21 -3.89
N LEU A 143 -4.23 -13.82 -2.72
CA LEU A 143 -3.88 -14.46 -1.45
C LEU A 143 -4.80 -15.63 -1.06
N LYS A 144 -6.10 -15.53 -1.37
CA LYS A 144 -7.13 -16.53 -1.04
C LYS A 144 -7.07 -16.96 0.43
N LEU A 145 -7.04 -16.00 1.34
CA LEU A 145 -6.97 -16.26 2.78
C LEU A 145 -8.33 -16.72 3.29
N GLU A 146 -8.36 -17.91 3.90
CA GLU A 146 -9.54 -18.43 4.61
C GLU A 146 -9.49 -18.10 6.11
N THR A 147 -8.28 -17.81 6.64
CA THR A 147 -8.04 -17.49 8.05
C THR A 147 -7.16 -16.25 8.22
N TYR A 148 -7.24 -15.64 9.40
CA TYR A 148 -6.39 -14.52 9.76
C TYR A 148 -4.94 -14.97 9.97
N ILE A 149 -4.01 -14.22 9.37
CA ILE A 149 -2.55 -14.42 9.51
C ILE A 149 -1.92 -13.30 10.34
N SER A 150 -0.65 -13.45 10.71
CA SER A 150 0.08 -12.37 11.36
C SER A 150 0.19 -11.13 10.46
N LEU A 151 0.25 -9.95 11.08
CA LEU A 151 0.39 -8.70 10.34
C LEU A 151 1.67 -8.68 9.49
N THR A 152 2.76 -9.27 9.97
CA THR A 152 4.03 -9.37 9.24
C THR A 152 3.89 -10.19 7.96
N ASN A 153 3.19 -11.33 8.02
CA ASN A 153 2.93 -12.18 6.86
C ASN A 153 2.01 -11.49 5.85
N LEU A 154 1.04 -10.70 6.33
CA LEU A 154 0.21 -9.88 5.47
C LEU A 154 1.03 -8.83 4.75
N LYS A 155 1.88 -8.08 5.47
CA LYS A 155 2.75 -7.05 4.86
C LYS A 155 3.62 -7.65 3.74
N ALA A 156 4.31 -8.76 4.02
CA ALA A 156 5.15 -9.43 3.04
C ALA A 156 4.35 -9.90 1.81
N SER A 157 3.12 -10.36 2.01
CA SER A 157 2.23 -10.81 0.95
C SER A 157 1.67 -9.65 0.11
N ALA A 158 1.30 -8.54 0.75
CA ALA A 158 0.83 -7.32 0.09
C ALA A 158 1.92 -6.69 -0.79
N VAL A 159 3.15 -6.61 -0.30
CA VAL A 159 4.30 -6.13 -1.09
C VAL A 159 4.52 -7.01 -2.32
N ARG A 160 4.52 -8.34 -2.16
CA ARG A 160 4.65 -9.27 -3.29
C ARG A 160 3.51 -9.14 -4.31
N ALA A 161 2.28 -8.97 -3.86
CA ALA A 161 1.13 -8.75 -4.73
C ALA A 161 1.25 -7.45 -5.53
N ALA A 162 1.69 -6.35 -4.89
CA ALA A 162 1.89 -5.06 -5.55
C ALA A 162 2.98 -5.11 -6.64
N TYR A 163 4.11 -5.78 -6.38
CA TYR A 163 5.15 -5.95 -7.41
C TYR A 163 4.68 -6.77 -8.62
N ARG A 164 3.86 -7.80 -8.41
CA ARG A 164 3.27 -8.58 -9.52
C ARG A 164 2.33 -7.74 -10.38
N SER A 165 1.52 -6.87 -9.77
CA SER A 165 0.64 -5.98 -10.53
C SER A 165 1.40 -4.96 -11.38
N LEU A 166 2.55 -4.47 -10.92
CA LEU A 166 3.41 -3.55 -11.68
C LEU A 166 4.12 -4.25 -12.84
N GLN A 167 4.61 -5.48 -12.63
CA GLN A 167 5.25 -6.28 -13.69
C GLN A 167 4.31 -6.63 -14.85
N LEU A 168 3.03 -6.88 -14.55
CA LEU A 168 2.00 -7.12 -15.57
C LEU A 168 1.66 -5.86 -16.38
N TYR A 169 1.71 -4.68 -15.77
CA TYR A 169 1.49 -3.41 -16.47
C TYR A 169 2.67 -3.03 -17.39
N THR A 170 3.90 -3.34 -16.98
CA THR A 170 5.11 -3.11 -17.80
C THR A 170 5.31 -4.14 -18.92
N ALA A 171 4.63 -5.28 -18.89
CA ALA A 171 4.70 -6.30 -19.95
C ALA A 171 3.70 -6.05 -21.11
N HIS A 172 2.84 -5.04 -20.98
CA HIS A 172 1.83 -4.64 -21.97
C HIS A 172 2.11 -3.25 -22.58
N LEU A 173 3.33 -2.74 -22.42
CA LEU A 173 3.92 -1.60 -23.13
C LEU A 173 5.12 -2.10 -23.92
#